data_AF-A0A9D6ME50-F1
#
_entry.id   AF-A0A9D6ME50-F1
#
_cell.length_a   1.000
_cell.length_b   1.000
_cell.length_c   1.000
_cell.angle_alpha   90.00
_cell.angle_beta   90.00
_cell.angle_gamma   90.00
#
_symmetry.space_group_name_H-M   'P 1'
#
loop_
_entity.id
_entity.type
_entity.pdbx_description
1 polymer ?
#
loop_
_entity_poly.entity_id
_entity_poly.type
_entity_poly.pdbx_seq_one_letter_code
_entity_poly.pdbx_strand_id
1 'polypeptide(L)'
;MKTASASAPGKIILFGEHAVVYGRPAIAVPLAAVRATATVTPETGATLTAITIEARDLGLRFVLDDAPADDPLAAIARATLAALGRPDLTGLSIVVTSTIPAASGLGSSAAVNTAIVRALAASLDRRITPSEISALVYETEKMHHGTPSGIDNTVVANERPVYFVKGQPIETFEVGRPFHLVVGDTGVPGSTKVAVSGVRERHAVNPQTYDSIFDDIGGIVARARVAIESGDVSALGPLMNQNHALLQQIDVSSPELDRLVEAARSAGAFGAKMSGGGMGGNMIAVVSPEAEEAVRRAMQAARARRVWSTIVEYTNGAMSDEFKDAPEYMDYARRALRTARLAFDDGDWVAAINRAYYAIFYAANAALELEGLERSKHSHVLSLLRQRYVKTGMVEVEYSDIYGQAFAARNESDYERTKFPETQEAEKAIDGAGRFVQRIDKLLSEINEKRMAEHGDSSAADISE
;
A
#
# COMPACT_ATOMS: atom_id res chain seq x y z
N MET A 1 -25.38 18.35 -7.39
CA MET A 1 -25.31 16.94 -7.83
C MET A 1 -24.88 16.92 -9.27
N LYS A 2 -23.90 16.10 -9.62
CA LYS A 2 -23.36 15.98 -10.97
C LYS A 2 -23.12 14.51 -11.30
N THR A 3 -23.05 14.19 -12.58
CA THR A 3 -22.54 12.88 -13.00
C THR A 3 -21.09 12.75 -12.57
N ALA A 4 -20.77 11.68 -11.86
CA ALA A 4 -19.41 11.40 -11.39
C ALA A 4 -19.08 9.92 -11.58
N SER A 5 -17.83 9.64 -11.92
CA SER A 5 -17.32 8.29 -12.06
C SER A 5 -16.05 8.14 -11.21
N ALA A 6 -15.92 7.01 -10.54
CA ALA A 6 -14.75 6.67 -9.75
C ALA A 6 -14.43 5.19 -9.87
N SER A 7 -13.15 4.85 -9.68
CA SER A 7 -12.68 3.47 -9.72
C SER A 7 -11.87 3.09 -8.50
N ALA A 8 -11.69 1.80 -8.29
CA ALA A 8 -10.80 1.23 -7.28
C ALA A 8 -10.13 -0.04 -7.80
N PRO A 9 -8.86 -0.29 -7.47
CA PRO A 9 -8.12 -1.46 -7.94
C PRO A 9 -8.57 -2.72 -7.21
N GLY A 10 -8.23 -3.87 -7.77
CA GLY A 10 -8.14 -5.09 -6.97
C GLY A 10 -6.99 -5.02 -5.97
N LYS A 11 -6.79 -6.11 -5.24
CA LYS A 11 -5.65 -6.30 -4.33
C LYS A 11 -5.10 -7.70 -4.48
N ILE A 12 -3.85 -7.90 -4.08
CA ILE A 12 -3.25 -9.22 -4.02
C ILE A 12 -2.38 -9.39 -2.78
N ILE A 13 -2.33 -10.60 -2.22
CA ILE A 13 -1.49 -10.89 -1.06
C ILE A 13 -0.11 -11.28 -1.59
N LEU A 14 0.89 -10.48 -1.26
CA LEU A 14 2.25 -10.69 -1.69
C LEU A 14 2.93 -11.74 -0.82
N PHE A 15 2.81 -11.61 0.51
CA PHE A 15 3.41 -12.52 1.50
C PHE A 15 2.53 -12.69 2.74
N GLY A 16 2.70 -13.80 3.46
CA GLY A 16 2.13 -13.98 4.81
C GLY A 16 0.72 -14.59 4.88
N GLU A 17 0.17 -15.08 3.77
CA GLU A 17 -1.12 -15.79 3.84
C GLU A 17 -1.03 -17.02 4.76
N HIS A 18 -2.16 -17.35 5.40
CA HIS A 18 -2.28 -18.35 6.48
C HIS A 18 -1.56 -18.00 7.78
N ALA A 19 -0.26 -17.69 7.77
CA ALA A 19 0.51 -17.33 8.97
C ALA A 19 -0.08 -16.11 9.70
N VAL A 20 -0.65 -15.17 8.93
CA VAL A 20 -1.33 -13.99 9.45
C VAL A 20 -2.52 -14.27 10.38
N VAL A 21 -3.20 -15.40 10.18
CA VAL A 21 -4.32 -15.82 11.05
C VAL A 21 -3.81 -16.14 12.47
N TYR A 22 -2.54 -16.55 12.56
CA TYR A 22 -1.80 -16.95 13.76
C TYR A 22 -0.88 -15.85 14.29
N GLY A 23 -1.15 -14.59 13.96
CA GLY A 23 -0.49 -13.41 14.56
C GLY A 23 0.82 -12.98 13.89
N ARG A 24 1.23 -13.63 12.80
CA ARG A 24 2.41 -13.21 12.03
C ARG A 24 2.05 -12.13 11.01
N PRO A 25 3.02 -11.37 10.47
CA PRO A 25 2.73 -10.32 9.51
C PRO A 25 2.32 -10.85 8.13
N ALA A 26 1.61 -10.00 7.36
CA ALA A 26 1.36 -10.18 5.93
C ALA A 26 1.55 -8.87 5.17
N ILE A 27 1.90 -8.98 3.88
CA ILE A 27 1.96 -7.86 2.95
C ILE A 27 0.92 -8.07 1.85
N ALA A 28 0.10 -7.05 1.61
CA ALA A 28 -0.80 -7.00 0.46
C ALA A 28 -0.56 -5.71 -0.34
N VAL A 29 -0.76 -5.78 -1.65
CA VAL A 29 -0.50 -4.67 -2.59
C VAL A 29 -1.68 -4.45 -3.52
N PRO A 30 -1.88 -3.21 -4.02
CA PRO A 30 -2.89 -2.93 -5.03
C PRO A 30 -2.61 -3.69 -6.33
N LEU A 31 -3.66 -4.18 -6.97
CA LEU A 31 -3.61 -4.81 -8.28
C LEU A 31 -4.27 -3.88 -9.30
N ALA A 32 -3.50 -2.89 -9.78
CA ALA A 32 -4.01 -1.84 -10.67
C ALA A 32 -4.49 -2.37 -12.05
N ALA A 33 -3.98 -3.54 -12.47
CA ALA A 33 -4.34 -4.20 -13.72
C ALA A 33 -5.83 -4.57 -13.85
N VAL A 34 -6.54 -4.69 -12.73
CA VAL A 34 -7.98 -4.92 -12.69
C VAL A 34 -8.62 -3.91 -11.75
N ARG A 35 -9.71 -3.29 -12.18
CA ARG A 35 -10.42 -2.24 -11.43
C ARG A 35 -11.93 -2.45 -11.49
N ALA A 36 -12.60 -2.05 -10.41
CA ALA A 36 -14.02 -1.78 -10.38
C ALA A 36 -14.26 -0.29 -10.62
N THR A 37 -15.33 0.06 -11.35
CA THR A 37 -15.74 1.43 -11.65
C THR A 37 -17.22 1.58 -11.37
N ALA A 38 -17.57 2.64 -10.64
CA ALA A 38 -18.95 3.05 -10.41
C ALA A 38 -19.18 4.42 -11.03
N THR A 39 -20.32 4.59 -11.69
CA THR A 39 -20.75 5.87 -12.26
C THR A 39 -22.10 6.23 -11.67
N VAL A 40 -22.17 7.39 -11.03
CA VAL A 40 -23.40 7.95 -10.46
C VAL A 40 -23.89 9.05 -11.39
N THR A 41 -25.14 8.95 -11.84
CA THR A 41 -25.79 9.93 -12.72
C THR A 41 -27.08 10.43 -12.06
N PRO A 42 -27.29 11.75 -11.90
CA PRO A 42 -28.59 12.28 -11.54
C PRO A 42 -29.60 11.96 -12.64
N GLU A 43 -30.72 11.36 -12.26
CA GLU A 43 -31.81 11.16 -13.22
C GLU A 43 -32.51 12.50 -13.51
N THR A 44 -32.98 12.68 -14.74
CA THR A 44 -33.73 13.87 -15.17
C THR A 44 -35.12 13.46 -15.61
N GLY A 45 -36.16 13.93 -14.93
CA GLY A 45 -37.55 13.61 -15.26
C GLY A 45 -38.51 13.90 -14.10
N ALA A 46 -39.82 13.81 -14.37
CA ALA A 46 -40.87 14.17 -13.41
C ALA A 46 -41.04 13.20 -12.22
N THR A 47 -40.32 12.08 -12.20
CA THR A 47 -40.42 11.04 -11.16
C THR A 47 -39.02 10.69 -10.63
N LEU A 48 -38.43 11.59 -9.82
CA LEU A 48 -37.18 11.37 -9.09
C LEU A 48 -37.45 10.62 -7.77
N THR A 49 -38.02 9.42 -7.84
CA THR A 49 -38.57 8.76 -6.65
C THR A 49 -37.67 7.68 -6.05
N ALA A 50 -36.59 7.27 -6.72
CA ALA A 50 -35.77 6.15 -6.27
C ALA A 50 -34.30 6.28 -6.69
N ILE A 51 -33.44 5.48 -6.06
CA ILE A 51 -32.08 5.19 -6.54
C ILE A 51 -32.10 3.83 -7.23
N THR A 52 -31.55 3.73 -8.44
CA THR A 52 -31.37 2.46 -9.15
C THR A 52 -29.90 2.05 -9.11
N ILE A 53 -29.61 0.79 -8.79
CA ILE A 53 -28.28 0.19 -8.90
C ILE A 53 -28.29 -0.83 -10.04
N GLU A 54 -27.33 -0.72 -10.96
CA GLU A 54 -27.10 -1.66 -12.06
C GLU A 54 -25.67 -2.19 -12.00
N ALA A 55 -25.49 -3.46 -11.65
CA ALA A 55 -24.20 -4.14 -11.69
C ALA A 55 -24.11 -4.99 -12.97
N ARG A 56 -23.48 -4.43 -14.00
CA ARG A 56 -23.51 -4.97 -15.36
C ARG A 56 -22.87 -6.35 -15.49
N ASP A 57 -21.75 -6.57 -14.82
CA ASP A 57 -21.03 -7.86 -14.93
C ASP A 57 -21.77 -9.00 -14.23
N LEU A 58 -22.71 -8.67 -13.35
CA LEU A 58 -23.58 -9.63 -12.66
C LEU A 58 -24.96 -9.76 -13.32
N GLY A 59 -25.28 -8.90 -14.30
CA GLY A 59 -26.62 -8.82 -14.89
C GLY A 59 -27.69 -8.43 -13.87
N LEU A 60 -27.31 -7.71 -12.80
CA LEU A 60 -28.21 -7.31 -11.72
C LEU A 60 -28.66 -5.86 -11.90
N ARG A 61 -29.95 -5.61 -11.72
CA ARG A 61 -30.52 -4.26 -11.63
C ARG A 61 -31.66 -4.26 -10.62
N PHE A 62 -31.63 -3.30 -9.70
CA PHE A 62 -32.66 -3.18 -8.66
C PHE A 62 -32.79 -1.73 -8.17
N VAL A 63 -33.91 -1.45 -7.53
CA VAL A 63 -34.15 -0.19 -6.80
C VAL A 63 -33.60 -0.32 -5.39
N LEU A 64 -32.82 0.65 -4.95
CA LEU A 64 -32.13 0.65 -3.66
C LEU A 64 -33.09 0.38 -2.50
N ASP A 65 -34.27 1.02 -2.52
CA ASP A 65 -35.26 0.91 -1.45
C ASP A 65 -35.94 -0.45 -1.35
N ASP A 66 -36.03 -1.17 -2.47
CA ASP A 66 -36.61 -2.52 -2.54
C ASP A 66 -35.58 -3.61 -2.17
N ALA A 67 -34.29 -3.27 -2.13
CA ALA A 67 -33.23 -4.22 -1.86
C ALA A 67 -33.18 -4.62 -0.36
N PRO A 68 -32.89 -5.90 -0.05
CA PRO A 68 -32.64 -6.34 1.31
C PRO A 68 -31.56 -5.51 2.01
N ALA A 69 -31.67 -5.36 3.33
CA ALA A 69 -30.69 -4.62 4.13
C ALA A 69 -29.28 -5.25 4.09
N ASP A 70 -29.21 -6.55 3.80
CA ASP A 70 -28.00 -7.36 3.67
C ASP A 70 -27.59 -7.60 2.20
N ASP A 71 -28.14 -6.84 1.24
CA ASP A 71 -27.54 -6.81 -0.11
C ASP A 71 -26.25 -5.96 -0.08
N PRO A 72 -25.10 -6.48 -0.57
CA PRO A 72 -23.82 -5.77 -0.45
C PRO A 72 -23.79 -4.40 -1.09
N LEU A 73 -24.40 -4.25 -2.27
CA LEU A 73 -24.38 -3.02 -3.05
C LEU A 73 -25.37 -2.01 -2.48
N ALA A 74 -26.52 -2.48 -2.00
CA ALA A 74 -27.48 -1.65 -1.29
C ALA A 74 -26.91 -1.14 0.04
N ALA A 75 -26.31 -2.03 0.83
CA ALA A 75 -25.75 -1.72 2.13
C ALA A 75 -24.65 -0.64 2.03
N ILE A 76 -23.70 -0.78 1.10
CA ILE A 76 -22.65 0.23 0.93
C ILE A 76 -23.21 1.56 0.42
N ALA A 77 -24.19 1.55 -0.48
CA ALA A 77 -24.81 2.77 -0.99
C ALA A 77 -25.55 3.51 0.13
N ARG A 78 -26.37 2.82 0.93
CA ARG A 78 -27.07 3.40 2.08
C ARG A 78 -26.11 3.93 3.14
N ALA A 79 -25.09 3.14 3.50
CA ALA A 79 -24.07 3.55 4.48
C ALA A 79 -23.31 4.80 4.00
N THR A 80 -22.96 4.87 2.72
CA THR A 80 -22.31 6.04 2.13
C THR A 80 -23.22 7.26 2.16
N LEU A 81 -24.47 7.14 1.73
CA LEU A 81 -25.43 8.24 1.74
C LEU A 81 -25.67 8.78 3.15
N ALA A 82 -25.79 7.89 4.15
CA ALA A 82 -25.89 8.26 5.55
C ALA A 82 -24.64 9.01 6.03
N ALA A 83 -23.44 8.49 5.74
CA ALA A 83 -22.16 9.13 6.11
C ALA A 83 -21.98 10.51 5.45
N LEU A 84 -22.54 10.71 4.25
CA LEU A 84 -22.53 12.00 3.54
C LEU A 84 -23.66 12.94 3.97
N GLY A 85 -24.47 12.57 4.96
CA GLY A 85 -25.59 13.38 5.48
C GLY A 85 -26.77 13.49 4.53
N ARG A 86 -26.96 12.50 3.64
CA ARG A 86 -28.03 12.46 2.63
C ARG A 86 -28.74 11.10 2.59
N PRO A 87 -29.26 10.59 3.72
CA PRO A 87 -29.92 9.28 3.77
C PRO A 87 -31.18 9.21 2.89
N ASP A 88 -31.92 10.31 2.76
CA ASP A 88 -33.18 10.39 2.01
C ASP A 88 -32.98 10.80 0.53
N LEU A 89 -31.77 10.59 -0.01
CA LEU A 89 -31.47 10.98 -1.39
C LEU A 89 -32.19 10.06 -2.38
N THR A 90 -32.82 10.66 -3.40
CA THR A 90 -33.48 9.94 -4.50
C THR A 90 -33.04 10.49 -5.87
N GLY A 91 -33.45 9.81 -6.94
CA GLY A 91 -33.22 10.28 -8.32
C GLY A 91 -31.79 10.09 -8.80
N LEU A 92 -31.15 8.98 -8.43
CA LEU A 92 -29.80 8.62 -8.89
C LEU A 92 -29.80 7.25 -9.58
N SER A 93 -29.01 7.15 -10.64
CA SER A 93 -28.61 5.86 -11.21
C SER A 93 -27.15 5.59 -10.87
N ILE A 94 -26.87 4.43 -10.26
CA ILE A 94 -25.53 3.94 -9.95
C ILE A 94 -25.24 2.74 -10.85
N VAL A 95 -24.32 2.91 -11.79
CA VAL A 95 -23.88 1.84 -12.70
C VAL A 95 -22.51 1.34 -12.29
N VAL A 96 -22.39 0.04 -12.06
CA VAL A 96 -21.15 -0.62 -11.63
C VAL A 96 -20.65 -1.57 -12.73
N THR A 97 -19.34 -1.50 -12.98
CA THR A 97 -18.60 -2.43 -13.85
C THR A 97 -17.29 -2.84 -13.16
N SER A 98 -16.78 -4.02 -13.45
CA SER A 98 -15.60 -4.60 -12.82
C SER A 98 -14.87 -5.53 -13.77
N THR A 99 -13.58 -5.25 -13.95
CA THR A 99 -12.65 -6.17 -14.64
C THR A 99 -12.05 -7.20 -13.68
N ILE A 100 -12.33 -7.07 -12.37
CA ILE A 100 -11.87 -7.99 -11.34
C ILE A 100 -12.78 -9.22 -11.37
N PRO A 101 -12.25 -10.43 -11.58
CA PRO A 101 -13.07 -11.63 -11.55
C PRO A 101 -13.70 -11.84 -10.16
N ALA A 102 -15.01 -12.08 -10.15
CA ALA A 102 -15.74 -12.40 -8.93
C ALA A 102 -15.14 -13.63 -8.22
N ALA A 103 -15.14 -13.60 -6.88
CA ALA A 103 -14.68 -14.70 -6.02
C ALA A 103 -13.25 -15.23 -6.30
N SER A 104 -12.38 -14.42 -6.89
CA SER A 104 -11.00 -14.82 -7.24
C SER A 104 -9.96 -14.60 -6.12
N GLY A 105 -10.34 -14.00 -5.00
CA GLY A 105 -9.40 -13.58 -3.96
C GLY A 105 -8.64 -12.27 -4.28
N LEU A 106 -9.01 -11.60 -5.38
CA LEU A 106 -8.41 -10.32 -5.82
C LEU A 106 -9.10 -9.06 -5.23
N GLY A 107 -9.90 -9.22 -4.16
CA GLY A 107 -10.54 -8.09 -3.48
C GLY A 107 -11.71 -7.43 -4.25
N SER A 108 -12.43 -8.18 -5.10
CA SER A 108 -13.51 -7.63 -5.93
C SER A 108 -14.61 -6.93 -5.12
N SER A 109 -14.98 -7.45 -3.95
CA SER A 109 -16.03 -6.85 -3.10
C SER A 109 -15.58 -5.48 -2.58
N ALA A 110 -14.42 -5.42 -1.93
CA ALA A 110 -13.81 -4.18 -1.46
C ALA A 110 -13.63 -3.14 -2.59
N ALA A 111 -13.22 -3.57 -3.79
CA ALA A 111 -13.07 -2.69 -4.95
C ALA A 111 -14.40 -2.10 -5.42
N VAL A 112 -15.44 -2.92 -5.58
CA VAL A 112 -16.77 -2.44 -5.98
C VAL A 112 -17.34 -1.48 -4.95
N ASN A 113 -17.27 -1.83 -3.67
CA ASN A 113 -17.76 -0.99 -2.59
C ASN A 113 -17.00 0.35 -2.53
N THR A 114 -15.67 0.32 -2.65
CA THR A 114 -14.83 1.53 -2.69
C THR A 114 -15.18 2.42 -3.89
N ALA A 115 -15.41 1.84 -5.08
CA ALA A 115 -15.79 2.59 -6.27
C ALA A 115 -17.14 3.30 -6.08
N ILE A 116 -18.14 2.61 -5.50
CA ILE A 116 -19.45 3.21 -5.18
C ILE A 116 -19.30 4.37 -4.19
N VAL A 117 -18.55 4.18 -3.11
CA VAL A 117 -18.30 5.23 -2.10
C VAL A 117 -17.70 6.47 -2.75
N ARG A 118 -16.63 6.29 -3.53
CA ARG A 118 -15.94 7.39 -4.22
C ARG A 118 -16.84 8.11 -5.22
N ALA A 119 -17.62 7.37 -6.02
CA ALA A 119 -18.51 7.95 -7.03
C ALA A 119 -19.68 8.73 -6.40
N LEU A 120 -20.26 8.21 -5.31
CA LEU A 120 -21.30 8.90 -4.56
C LEU A 120 -20.77 10.20 -3.94
N ALA A 121 -19.62 10.15 -3.24
CA ALA A 121 -18.98 11.33 -2.67
C ALA A 121 -18.69 12.38 -3.75
N ALA A 122 -18.12 11.96 -4.88
CA ALA A 122 -17.82 12.85 -6.01
C ALA A 122 -19.07 13.46 -6.65
N SER A 123 -20.17 12.71 -6.78
CA SER A 123 -21.45 13.23 -7.34
C SER A 123 -22.11 14.28 -6.46
N LEU A 124 -21.80 14.27 -5.16
CA LEU A 124 -22.28 15.22 -4.15
C LEU A 124 -21.25 16.33 -3.84
N ASP A 125 -20.14 16.40 -4.57
CA ASP A 125 -19.04 17.33 -4.32
C ASP A 125 -18.52 17.28 -2.87
N ARG A 126 -18.52 16.09 -2.28
CA ARG A 126 -17.99 15.82 -0.94
C ARG A 126 -16.62 15.17 -1.03
N ARG A 127 -15.71 15.61 -0.16
CA ARG A 127 -14.43 14.93 0.06
C ARG A 127 -14.65 13.81 1.07
N ILE A 128 -14.02 12.67 0.82
CA ILE A 128 -13.98 11.52 1.74
C ILE A 128 -12.56 10.96 1.71
N THR A 129 -12.01 10.71 2.90
CA THR A 129 -10.63 10.25 3.08
C THR A 129 -10.51 8.74 2.86
N PRO A 130 -9.32 8.21 2.51
CA PRO A 130 -9.10 6.77 2.43
C PRO A 130 -9.48 6.01 3.70
N SER A 131 -9.25 6.59 4.89
CA SER A 131 -9.63 5.99 6.17
C SER A 131 -11.15 5.90 6.35
N GLU A 132 -11.90 6.94 5.98
CA GLU A 132 -13.37 6.91 6.01
C GLU A 132 -13.93 5.91 5.00
N ILE A 133 -13.38 5.86 3.79
CA ILE A 133 -13.76 4.86 2.78
C ILE A 133 -13.49 3.45 3.32
N SER A 134 -12.29 3.20 3.84
CA SER A 134 -11.91 1.91 4.41
C SER A 134 -12.86 1.49 5.52
N ALA A 135 -13.25 2.40 6.42
CA ALA A 135 -14.18 2.13 7.51
C ALA A 135 -15.58 1.75 7.01
N LEU A 136 -16.13 2.48 6.03
CA LEU A 136 -17.44 2.15 5.44
C LEU A 136 -17.45 0.77 4.77
N VAL A 137 -16.39 0.48 4.01
CA VAL A 137 -16.23 -0.83 3.35
C VAL A 137 -16.07 -1.93 4.39
N TYR A 138 -15.29 -1.70 5.46
CA TYR A 138 -15.08 -2.66 6.55
C TYR A 138 -16.39 -3.07 7.23
N GLU A 139 -17.20 -2.09 7.63
CA GLU A 139 -18.47 -2.34 8.30
C GLU A 139 -19.45 -3.07 7.37
N THR A 140 -19.43 -2.73 6.08
CA THR A 140 -20.22 -3.46 5.09
C THR A 140 -19.74 -4.90 4.93
N GLU A 141 -18.44 -5.15 4.87
CA GLU A 141 -17.90 -6.52 4.76
C GLU A 141 -18.17 -7.36 6.01
N LYS A 142 -18.21 -6.77 7.21
CA LYS A 142 -18.60 -7.48 8.44
C LYS A 142 -19.99 -8.09 8.36
N MET A 143 -20.95 -7.36 7.79
CA MET A 143 -22.32 -7.84 7.64
C MET A 143 -22.39 -9.10 6.76
N HIS A 144 -21.52 -9.25 5.78
CA HIS A 144 -21.56 -10.34 4.79
C HIS A 144 -20.59 -11.50 5.08
N HIS A 145 -19.43 -11.21 5.67
CA HIS A 145 -18.34 -12.18 5.86
C HIS A 145 -18.03 -12.48 7.33
N GLY A 146 -18.73 -11.83 8.28
CA GLY A 146 -18.60 -12.04 9.72
C GLY A 146 -17.32 -11.45 10.34
N THR A 147 -16.16 -11.92 9.91
CA THR A 147 -14.84 -11.47 10.42
C THR A 147 -13.88 -11.09 9.29
N PRO A 148 -14.07 -9.93 8.63
CA PRO A 148 -13.13 -9.41 7.67
C PRO A 148 -11.79 -9.07 8.34
N SER A 149 -10.68 -9.32 7.64
CA SER A 149 -9.32 -9.02 8.14
C SER A 149 -9.00 -7.52 8.17
N GLY A 150 -9.67 -6.72 7.33
CA GLY A 150 -9.35 -5.30 7.14
C GLY A 150 -8.17 -5.06 6.18
N ILE A 151 -7.63 -6.10 5.55
CA ILE A 151 -6.54 -5.96 4.56
C ILE A 151 -7.10 -5.39 3.25
N ASP A 152 -8.17 -6.00 2.74
CA ASP A 152 -8.69 -5.74 1.39
C ASP A 152 -9.19 -4.30 1.23
N ASN A 153 -10.10 -3.86 2.11
CA ASN A 153 -10.57 -2.49 2.16
C ASN A 153 -9.43 -1.47 2.34
N THR A 154 -8.44 -1.75 3.20
CA THR A 154 -7.35 -0.80 3.46
C THR A 154 -6.43 -0.64 2.25
N VAL A 155 -6.02 -1.74 1.61
CA VAL A 155 -5.22 -1.69 0.37
C VAL A 155 -5.98 -0.94 -0.72
N VAL A 156 -7.25 -1.28 -0.92
CA VAL A 156 -8.07 -0.74 -2.01
C VAL A 156 -8.41 0.74 -1.79
N ALA A 157 -8.74 1.13 -0.56
CA ALA A 157 -9.09 2.51 -0.23
C ALA A 157 -7.88 3.46 -0.31
N ASN A 158 -6.70 3.00 0.13
CA ASN A 158 -5.46 3.78 0.08
C ASN A 158 -4.71 3.67 -1.25
N GLU A 159 -4.99 2.64 -2.06
CA GLU A 159 -4.18 2.28 -3.25
C GLU A 159 -2.68 2.20 -2.94
N ARG A 160 -2.33 1.72 -1.73
CA ARG A 160 -0.94 1.56 -1.26
C ARG A 160 -0.68 0.15 -0.70
N PRO A 161 0.58 -0.32 -0.68
CA PRO A 161 0.96 -1.51 0.07
C PRO A 161 0.58 -1.40 1.54
N VAL A 162 0.17 -2.54 2.10
CA VAL A 162 -0.21 -2.67 3.50
C VAL A 162 0.62 -3.75 4.16
N TYR A 163 1.17 -3.41 5.33
CA TYR A 163 1.75 -4.34 6.29
C TYR A 163 0.74 -4.58 7.41
N PHE A 164 0.29 -5.83 7.55
CA PHE A 164 -0.78 -6.20 8.45
C PHE A 164 -0.29 -7.21 9.48
N VAL A 165 -0.58 -6.95 10.76
CA VAL A 165 -0.43 -7.91 11.86
C VAL A 165 -1.77 -7.97 12.60
N LYS A 166 -2.30 -9.18 12.81
CA LYS A 166 -3.60 -9.36 13.46
C LYS A 166 -3.59 -8.76 14.86
N GLY A 167 -4.57 -7.88 15.14
CA GLY A 167 -4.69 -7.20 16.43
C GLY A 167 -3.83 -5.94 16.58
N GLN A 168 -3.05 -5.58 15.55
CA GLN A 168 -2.31 -4.31 15.49
C GLN A 168 -2.98 -3.34 14.50
N PRO A 169 -2.75 -2.03 14.62
CA PRO A 169 -3.12 -1.07 13.59
C PRO A 169 -2.51 -1.45 12.24
N ILE A 170 -3.29 -1.29 11.18
CA ILE A 170 -2.84 -1.59 9.82
C ILE A 170 -1.91 -0.46 9.34
N GLU A 171 -0.73 -0.81 8.87
CA GLU A 171 0.26 0.15 8.38
C GLU A 171 0.28 0.16 6.85
N THR A 172 0.20 1.34 6.24
CA THR A 172 0.61 1.53 4.84
C THR A 172 2.10 1.82 4.77
N PHE A 173 2.74 1.46 3.65
CA PHE A 173 4.15 1.75 3.43
C PHE A 173 4.46 2.05 1.96
N GLU A 174 5.58 2.73 1.73
CA GLU A 174 5.99 3.19 0.40
C GLU A 174 6.84 2.15 -0.33
N VAL A 175 6.80 2.20 -1.67
CA VAL A 175 7.57 1.31 -2.54
C VAL A 175 8.82 2.06 -3.01
N GLY A 176 10.03 1.60 -2.65
CA GLY A 176 11.27 2.30 -2.97
C GLY A 176 11.57 2.37 -4.47
N ARG A 177 11.19 1.33 -5.23
CA ARG A 177 11.20 1.34 -6.70
C ARG A 177 10.01 0.53 -7.26
N PRO A 178 9.37 0.97 -8.35
CA PRO A 178 8.31 0.19 -8.98
C PRO A 178 8.76 -1.23 -9.32
N PHE A 179 7.86 -2.21 -9.20
CA PHE A 179 8.14 -3.59 -9.58
C PHE A 179 6.99 -4.26 -10.32
N HIS A 180 7.35 -5.12 -11.26
CA HIS A 180 6.41 -5.79 -12.15
C HIS A 180 5.98 -7.13 -11.55
N LEU A 181 4.67 -7.35 -11.54
CA LEU A 181 4.05 -8.61 -11.16
C LEU A 181 3.24 -9.17 -12.34
N VAL A 182 3.37 -10.47 -12.57
CA VAL A 182 2.47 -11.23 -13.43
C VAL A 182 1.59 -12.11 -12.54
N VAL A 183 0.28 -12.03 -12.71
CA VAL A 183 -0.72 -12.77 -11.94
C VAL A 183 -1.36 -13.82 -12.85
N GLY A 184 -1.34 -15.09 -12.43
CA GLY A 184 -1.95 -16.20 -13.14
C GLY A 184 -3.16 -16.78 -12.41
N ASP A 185 -4.32 -16.81 -13.06
CA ASP A 185 -5.55 -17.48 -12.59
C ASP A 185 -5.51 -18.95 -13.01
N THR A 186 -5.53 -19.87 -12.04
CA THR A 186 -5.58 -21.32 -12.32
C THR A 186 -6.87 -21.77 -13.01
N GLY A 187 -7.93 -20.96 -12.93
CA GLY A 187 -9.29 -21.33 -13.36
C GLY A 187 -10.01 -22.28 -12.41
N VAL A 188 -9.32 -22.81 -11.39
CA VAL A 188 -9.89 -23.64 -10.33
C VAL A 188 -10.31 -22.72 -9.17
N PRO A 189 -11.59 -22.74 -8.76
CA PRO A 189 -12.02 -21.98 -7.59
C PRO A 189 -11.23 -22.42 -6.35
N GLY A 190 -10.50 -21.50 -5.73
CA GLY A 190 -9.86 -21.76 -4.45
C GLY A 190 -10.90 -21.95 -3.35
N SER A 191 -10.55 -22.71 -2.32
CA SER A 191 -11.42 -22.90 -1.15
C SER A 191 -10.75 -22.44 0.13
N THR A 192 -10.79 -21.12 0.37
CA THR A 192 -10.21 -20.50 1.59
C THR A 192 -10.73 -21.18 2.86
N LYS A 193 -12.01 -21.55 2.91
CA LYS A 193 -12.60 -22.22 4.06
C LYS A 193 -11.99 -23.60 4.31
N VAL A 194 -11.79 -24.40 3.25
CA VAL A 194 -11.19 -25.73 3.37
C VAL A 194 -9.71 -25.61 3.73
N ALA A 195 -8.96 -24.74 3.05
CA ALA A 195 -7.55 -24.52 3.34
C ALA A 195 -7.32 -24.07 4.79
N VAL A 196 -8.04 -23.06 5.26
CA VAL A 196 -7.93 -22.57 6.65
C VAL A 196 -8.35 -23.63 7.66
N SER A 197 -9.41 -24.39 7.39
CA SER A 197 -9.86 -25.47 8.30
C SER A 197 -8.83 -26.59 8.38
N GLY A 198 -8.25 -27.00 7.25
CA GLY A 198 -7.21 -28.04 7.19
C GLY A 198 -5.92 -27.61 7.89
N VAL A 199 -5.48 -26.35 7.70
CA VAL A 199 -4.34 -25.82 8.46
C VAL A 199 -4.63 -25.81 9.95
N ARG A 200 -5.82 -25.40 10.38
CA ARG A 200 -6.22 -25.41 11.80
C ARG A 200 -6.22 -26.81 12.40
N GLU A 201 -6.75 -27.80 11.69
CA GLU A 201 -6.77 -29.20 12.14
C GLU A 201 -5.36 -29.76 12.29
N ARG A 202 -4.48 -29.50 11.32
CA ARG A 202 -3.08 -29.97 11.38
C ARG A 202 -2.22 -29.22 12.40
N HIS A 203 -2.44 -27.91 12.57
CA HIS A 203 -1.83 -27.11 13.64
C HIS A 203 -2.25 -27.62 15.03
N ALA A 204 -3.51 -28.01 15.23
CA ALA A 204 -3.98 -28.57 16.50
C ALA A 204 -3.27 -29.90 16.86
N VAL A 205 -2.83 -30.67 15.87
CA VAL A 205 -2.08 -31.92 16.07
C VAL A 205 -0.59 -31.65 16.29
N ASN A 206 0.01 -30.75 15.51
CA ASN A 206 1.46 -30.47 15.53
C ASN A 206 1.77 -28.96 15.68
N PRO A 207 1.42 -28.32 16.81
CA PRO A 207 1.50 -26.88 16.95
C PRO A 207 2.93 -26.35 16.79
N GLN A 208 3.92 -27.02 17.38
CA GLN A 208 5.33 -26.60 17.31
C GLN A 208 5.86 -26.51 15.86
N THR A 209 5.59 -27.52 15.03
CA THR A 209 6.02 -27.53 13.63
C THR A 209 5.35 -26.42 12.83
N TYR A 210 4.04 -26.26 12.99
CA TYR A 210 3.29 -25.25 12.26
C TYR A 210 3.62 -23.83 12.73
N ASP A 211 3.82 -23.62 14.02
CA ASP A 211 4.26 -22.32 14.56
C ASP A 211 5.65 -21.96 14.04
N SER A 212 6.59 -22.91 13.96
CA SER A 212 7.89 -22.69 13.30
C SER A 212 7.73 -22.28 11.84
N ILE A 213 6.88 -22.96 11.07
CA ILE A 213 6.60 -22.59 9.67
C ILE A 213 5.99 -21.18 9.60
N PHE A 214 5.07 -20.84 10.50
CA PHE A 214 4.48 -19.50 10.54
C PHE A 214 5.51 -18.44 10.88
N ASP A 215 6.43 -18.71 11.82
CA ASP A 215 7.53 -17.81 12.17
C ASP A 215 8.49 -17.60 11.00
N ASP A 216 8.80 -18.66 10.25
CA ASP A 216 9.61 -18.57 9.03
C ASP A 216 8.92 -17.69 7.96
N ILE A 217 7.60 -17.87 7.77
CA ILE A 217 6.81 -16.99 6.90
C ILE A 217 6.84 -15.54 7.41
N GLY A 218 6.74 -15.33 8.73
CA GLY A 218 6.83 -14.01 9.35
C GLY A 218 8.16 -13.32 9.09
N GLY A 219 9.27 -14.07 9.21
CA GLY A 219 10.61 -13.57 8.88
C GLY A 219 10.77 -13.23 7.39
N ILE A 220 10.17 -14.02 6.49
CA ILE A 220 10.11 -13.70 5.07
C ILE A 220 9.37 -12.39 4.81
N VAL A 221 8.23 -12.18 5.46
CA VAL A 221 7.42 -10.96 5.32
C VAL A 221 8.18 -9.73 5.80
N ALA A 222 8.91 -9.83 6.92
CA ALA A 222 9.74 -8.74 7.42
C ALA A 222 10.85 -8.35 6.42
N ARG A 223 11.58 -9.34 5.89
CA ARG A 223 12.61 -9.10 4.86
C ARG A 223 12.00 -8.56 3.55
N ALA A 224 10.81 -9.04 3.17
CA ALA A 224 10.11 -8.54 2.00
C ALA A 224 9.70 -7.07 2.16
N ARG A 225 9.25 -6.64 3.35
CA ARG A 225 8.98 -5.23 3.64
C ARG A 225 10.22 -4.39 3.40
N VAL A 226 11.36 -4.78 3.98
CA VAL A 226 12.64 -4.08 3.81
C VAL A 226 13.01 -3.98 2.33
N ALA A 227 12.95 -5.09 1.59
CA ALA A 227 13.27 -5.13 0.16
C ALA A 227 12.33 -4.27 -0.71
N ILE A 228 11.03 -4.22 -0.42
CA ILE A 228 10.10 -3.36 -1.17
C ILE A 228 10.40 -1.88 -0.91
N GLU A 229 10.60 -1.52 0.35
CA GLU A 229 10.81 -0.12 0.74
C GLU A 229 12.21 0.39 0.36
N SER A 230 13.25 -0.44 0.39
CA SER A 230 14.59 -0.09 -0.13
C SER A 230 14.63 -0.09 -1.67
N GLY A 231 13.64 -0.72 -2.29
CA GLY A 231 13.60 -0.95 -3.71
C GLY A 231 14.58 -2.05 -4.14
N ASP A 232 14.91 -3.06 -3.33
CA ASP A 232 15.58 -4.27 -3.80
C ASP A 232 14.59 -5.36 -4.27
N VAL A 233 13.99 -5.11 -5.43
CA VAL A 233 13.07 -6.05 -6.11
C VAL A 233 13.70 -7.42 -6.39
N SER A 234 15.03 -7.50 -6.57
CA SER A 234 15.70 -8.79 -6.83
C SER A 234 15.61 -9.73 -5.63
N ALA A 235 15.63 -9.19 -4.41
CA ALA A 235 15.48 -9.97 -3.18
C ALA A 235 14.07 -10.57 -3.04
N LEU A 236 13.04 -10.00 -3.67
CA LEU A 236 11.66 -10.50 -3.57
C LEU A 236 11.48 -11.89 -4.19
N GLY A 237 12.23 -12.20 -5.24
CA GLY A 237 12.13 -13.48 -5.94
C GLY A 237 12.44 -14.69 -5.05
N PRO A 238 13.65 -14.78 -4.45
CA PRO A 238 14.00 -15.82 -3.50
C PRO A 238 13.02 -15.92 -2.32
N LEU A 239 12.58 -14.78 -1.78
CA LEU A 239 11.59 -14.73 -0.69
C LEU A 239 10.24 -15.32 -1.12
N MET A 240 9.75 -15.01 -2.32
CA MET A 240 8.53 -15.61 -2.86
C MET A 240 8.66 -17.12 -2.96
N ASN A 241 9.81 -17.59 -3.44
CA ASN A 241 10.04 -19.02 -3.63
C ASN A 241 10.08 -19.78 -2.30
N GLN A 242 10.74 -19.21 -1.29
CA GLN A 242 10.76 -19.74 0.07
C GLN A 242 9.35 -19.77 0.68
N ASN A 243 8.59 -18.68 0.55
CA ASN A 243 7.23 -18.61 1.06
C ASN A 243 6.34 -19.67 0.36
N HIS A 244 6.47 -19.87 -0.96
CA HIS A 244 5.69 -20.91 -1.66
C HIS A 244 5.98 -22.30 -1.12
N ALA A 245 7.26 -22.63 -0.87
CA ALA A 245 7.65 -23.92 -0.33
C ALA A 245 7.06 -24.17 1.08
N LEU A 246 7.02 -23.14 1.92
CA LEU A 246 6.38 -23.21 3.24
C LEU A 246 4.86 -23.39 3.13
N LEU A 247 4.21 -22.74 2.16
CA LEU A 247 2.78 -22.93 1.88
C LEU A 247 2.46 -24.35 1.38
N GLN A 248 3.36 -24.96 0.59
CA GLN A 248 3.23 -26.36 0.20
C GLN A 248 3.30 -27.29 1.42
N GLN A 249 4.19 -27.00 2.40
CA GLN A 249 4.33 -27.82 3.61
C GLN A 249 3.08 -27.81 4.51
N ILE A 250 2.33 -26.71 4.53
CA ILE A 250 1.06 -26.63 5.29
C ILE A 250 -0.15 -27.14 4.47
N ASP A 251 0.10 -27.68 3.27
CA ASP A 251 -0.88 -28.31 2.39
C ASP A 251 -2.03 -27.36 2.01
N VAL A 252 -1.65 -26.17 1.53
CA VAL A 252 -2.59 -25.16 0.98
C VAL A 252 -2.33 -24.85 -0.50
N SER A 253 -1.30 -25.42 -1.13
CA SER A 253 -1.09 -25.29 -2.58
C SER A 253 -2.00 -26.24 -3.37
N SER A 254 -1.81 -26.33 -4.68
CA SER A 254 -2.45 -27.31 -5.56
C SER A 254 -1.56 -27.63 -6.77
N PRO A 255 -1.79 -28.75 -7.47
CA PRO A 255 -1.07 -29.06 -8.71
C PRO A 255 -1.19 -27.96 -9.78
N GLU A 256 -2.32 -27.25 -9.82
CA GLU A 256 -2.52 -26.12 -10.73
C GLU A 256 -1.68 -24.91 -10.36
N LEU A 257 -1.63 -24.55 -9.08
CA LEU A 257 -0.78 -23.47 -8.60
C LEU A 257 0.70 -23.80 -8.84
N ASP A 258 1.12 -25.00 -8.47
CA ASP A 258 2.52 -25.44 -8.58
C ASP A 258 2.98 -25.47 -10.04
N ARG A 259 2.12 -25.92 -10.96
CA ARG A 259 2.41 -25.89 -12.40
C ARG A 259 2.62 -24.47 -12.92
N LEU A 260 1.78 -23.51 -12.51
CA LEU A 260 1.92 -22.12 -12.94
C LEU A 260 3.13 -21.44 -12.33
N VAL A 261 3.42 -21.71 -11.06
CA VAL A 261 4.63 -21.25 -10.36
C VAL A 261 5.88 -21.75 -11.07
N GLU A 262 5.93 -23.04 -11.41
CA GLU A 262 7.08 -23.62 -12.11
C GLU A 262 7.24 -23.04 -13.52
N ALA A 263 6.14 -22.91 -14.27
CA ALA A 263 6.16 -22.30 -15.60
C ALA A 263 6.70 -20.86 -15.58
N ALA A 264 6.31 -20.07 -14.57
CA ALA A 264 6.79 -18.70 -14.42
C ALA A 264 8.29 -18.63 -14.10
N ARG A 265 8.76 -19.47 -13.16
CA ARG A 265 10.18 -19.54 -12.79
C ARG A 265 11.04 -19.99 -13.96
N SER A 266 10.63 -21.06 -14.65
CA SER A 266 11.30 -21.57 -15.85
C SER A 266 11.39 -20.56 -16.99
N ALA A 267 10.46 -19.58 -17.03
CA ALA A 267 10.42 -18.51 -18.03
C ALA A 267 11.19 -17.24 -17.62
N GLY A 268 11.88 -17.24 -16.47
CA GLY A 268 12.75 -16.14 -16.05
C GLY A 268 12.15 -15.18 -15.01
N ALA A 269 11.05 -15.55 -14.35
CA ALA A 269 10.60 -14.80 -13.17
C ALA A 269 11.67 -14.85 -12.06
N PHE A 270 11.88 -13.75 -11.34
CA PHE A 270 12.78 -13.72 -10.18
C PHE A 270 12.28 -14.69 -9.08
N GLY A 271 10.97 -14.82 -8.96
CA GLY A 271 10.31 -15.78 -8.09
C GLY A 271 8.81 -15.75 -8.28
N ALA A 272 8.16 -16.78 -7.75
CA ALA A 272 6.73 -16.98 -7.90
C ALA A 272 6.14 -17.78 -6.74
N LYS A 273 4.89 -17.49 -6.40
CA LYS A 273 4.12 -18.18 -5.35
C LYS A 273 2.63 -18.11 -5.57
N MET A 274 1.87 -19.00 -4.93
CA MET A 274 0.42 -18.83 -4.79
C MET A 274 0.08 -17.53 -4.03
N SER A 275 -1.12 -17.00 -4.20
CA SER A 275 -1.62 -15.83 -3.47
C SER A 275 -3.02 -16.09 -2.92
N GLY A 276 -3.21 -15.83 -1.62
CA GLY A 276 -4.51 -15.92 -0.96
C GLY A 276 -4.79 -17.27 -0.32
N GLY A 277 -6.05 -17.71 -0.34
CA GLY A 277 -6.51 -18.88 0.41
C GLY A 277 -5.89 -20.21 -0.01
N GLY A 278 -5.48 -20.36 -1.27
CA GLY A 278 -4.92 -21.59 -1.81
C GLY A 278 -5.93 -22.62 -2.28
N MET A 279 -5.43 -23.82 -2.58
CA MET A 279 -6.19 -24.93 -3.19
C MET A 279 -6.86 -24.54 -4.51
N GLY A 280 -6.14 -23.78 -5.35
CA GLY A 280 -6.66 -23.11 -6.55
C GLY A 280 -6.52 -21.60 -6.46
N GLY A 281 -7.30 -20.86 -7.25
CA GLY A 281 -7.27 -19.40 -7.28
C GLY A 281 -6.08 -18.87 -8.08
N ASN A 282 -5.34 -17.91 -7.52
CA ASN A 282 -4.30 -17.16 -8.23
C ASN A 282 -2.89 -17.46 -7.72
N MET A 283 -1.93 -17.27 -8.60
CA MET A 283 -0.52 -17.18 -8.27
C MET A 283 0.07 -15.86 -8.79
N ILE A 284 1.21 -15.46 -8.24
CA ILE A 284 1.94 -14.25 -8.59
C ILE A 284 3.41 -14.56 -8.88
N ALA A 285 3.98 -13.85 -9.85
CA ALA A 285 5.39 -13.89 -10.18
C ALA A 285 5.96 -12.48 -10.22
N VAL A 286 7.09 -12.25 -9.57
CA VAL A 286 7.87 -11.01 -9.72
C VAL A 286 8.82 -11.15 -10.91
N VAL A 287 8.79 -10.19 -11.83
CA VAL A 287 9.50 -10.27 -13.11
C VAL A 287 10.26 -8.98 -13.38
N SER A 288 11.27 -9.05 -14.26
CA SER A 288 11.79 -7.85 -14.91
C SER A 288 10.86 -7.45 -16.08
N PRO A 289 10.89 -6.18 -16.53
CA PRO A 289 10.13 -5.75 -17.70
C PRO A 289 10.42 -6.60 -18.95
N GLU A 290 11.68 -7.04 -19.12
CA GLU A 290 12.12 -7.84 -20.27
C GLU A 290 11.59 -9.28 -20.21
N ALA A 291 11.44 -9.85 -19.02
CA ALA A 291 10.96 -11.22 -18.82
C ALA A 291 9.42 -11.32 -18.82
N GLU A 292 8.71 -10.21 -18.64
CA GLU A 292 7.26 -10.18 -18.42
C GLU A 292 6.47 -10.96 -19.50
N GLU A 293 6.70 -10.65 -20.77
CA GLU A 293 5.96 -11.27 -21.87
C GLU A 293 6.30 -12.77 -22.03
N ALA A 294 7.54 -13.17 -21.77
CA ALA A 294 7.94 -14.58 -21.77
C ALA A 294 7.22 -15.35 -20.66
N VAL A 295 7.16 -14.78 -19.45
CA VAL A 295 6.46 -15.36 -18.30
C VAL A 295 4.96 -15.46 -18.55
N ARG A 296 4.33 -14.42 -19.11
CA ARG A 296 2.90 -14.45 -19.47
C ARG A 296 2.59 -15.60 -20.43
N ARG A 297 3.38 -15.75 -21.50
CA ARG A 297 3.21 -16.83 -22.49
C ARG A 297 3.41 -18.21 -21.87
N ALA A 298 4.39 -18.36 -20.98
CA ALA A 298 4.62 -19.62 -20.27
C ALA A 298 3.44 -19.99 -19.37
N MET A 299 2.86 -19.04 -18.64
CA MET A 299 1.66 -19.29 -17.83
C MET A 299 0.45 -19.68 -18.68
N GLN A 300 0.24 -19.03 -19.82
CA GLN A 300 -0.82 -19.39 -20.76
C GLN A 300 -0.64 -20.81 -21.32
N ALA A 301 0.57 -21.16 -21.73
CA ALA A 301 0.91 -22.52 -22.17
C ALA A 301 0.73 -23.55 -21.05
N ALA A 302 0.98 -23.15 -19.80
CA ALA A 302 0.70 -23.93 -18.59
C ALA A 302 -0.77 -23.88 -18.15
N ARG A 303 -1.70 -23.45 -19.03
CA ARG A 303 -3.15 -23.45 -18.84
C ARG A 303 -3.67 -22.47 -17.78
N ALA A 304 -3.01 -21.34 -17.57
CA ALA A 304 -3.62 -20.23 -16.84
C ALA A 304 -4.90 -19.78 -17.58
N ARG A 305 -6.02 -19.69 -16.86
CA ARG A 305 -7.31 -19.21 -17.40
C ARG A 305 -7.23 -17.75 -17.81
N ARG A 306 -6.54 -16.94 -17.01
CA ARG A 306 -6.29 -15.50 -17.23
C ARG A 306 -4.91 -15.14 -16.73
N VAL A 307 -4.32 -14.13 -17.36
CA VAL A 307 -3.01 -13.59 -16.97
C VAL A 307 -3.06 -12.06 -17.01
N TRP A 308 -2.70 -11.44 -15.89
CA TRP A 308 -2.61 -9.98 -15.76
C TRP A 308 -1.17 -9.56 -15.49
N SER A 309 -0.80 -8.39 -15.97
CA SER A 309 0.45 -7.72 -15.57
C SER A 309 0.06 -6.48 -14.81
N THR A 310 0.70 -6.26 -13.66
CA THR A 310 0.55 -5.03 -12.90
C THR A 310 1.93 -4.53 -12.53
N ILE A 311 2.05 -3.22 -12.41
CA ILE A 311 3.19 -2.59 -11.77
C ILE A 311 2.70 -2.19 -10.38
N VAL A 312 3.42 -2.63 -9.36
CA VAL A 312 3.28 -2.07 -8.02
C VAL A 312 4.17 -0.84 -8.03
N GLU A 313 3.54 0.30 -8.26
CA GLU A 313 4.25 1.54 -8.49
C GLU A 313 4.77 2.12 -7.18
N TYR A 314 5.89 2.82 -7.33
CA TYR A 314 6.18 3.93 -6.46
C TYR A 314 4.97 4.86 -6.57
N THR A 315 4.22 5.01 -5.48
CA THR A 315 3.67 6.32 -5.16
C THR A 315 4.89 7.22 -4.97
N ASN A 316 5.45 7.66 -6.11
CA ASN A 316 5.85 9.04 -6.19
C ASN A 316 4.67 9.73 -5.54
N GLY A 317 4.92 10.58 -4.57
CA GLY A 317 4.07 11.73 -4.54
C GLY A 317 3.97 12.19 -6.00
N ALA A 318 2.84 11.91 -6.66
CA ALA A 318 2.02 13.03 -6.98
C ALA A 318 2.17 13.93 -5.75
N MET A 319 3.00 14.96 -5.88
CA MET A 319 2.74 16.18 -5.16
C MET A 319 1.29 16.53 -5.49
N SER A 320 0.40 15.88 -4.78
CA SER A 320 -1.02 16.06 -4.74
C SER A 320 -1.28 15.97 -3.25
N ASP A 321 -1.06 17.09 -2.59
CA ASP A 321 -1.77 17.51 -1.38
C ASP A 321 -1.81 16.54 -0.17
N GLU A 322 -0.99 15.49 -0.10
CA GLU A 322 -1.09 14.49 0.98
C GLU A 322 -0.15 14.70 2.16
N PHE A 323 0.97 15.43 2.02
CA PHE A 323 1.72 15.89 3.19
C PHE A 323 1.15 17.23 3.62
N LYS A 324 0.53 17.29 4.80
CA LYS A 324 -0.21 18.47 5.23
C LYS A 324 0.67 19.53 5.89
N ASP A 325 1.79 19.13 6.51
CA ASP A 325 2.70 20.04 7.23
C ASP A 325 4.08 19.43 7.58
N ALA A 326 4.98 20.28 8.12
CA ALA A 326 6.33 19.90 8.55
C ALA A 326 6.39 18.81 9.66
N PRO A 327 5.50 18.78 10.67
CA PRO A 327 5.42 17.70 11.65
C PRO A 327 5.28 16.30 11.04
N GLU A 328 4.46 16.15 10.01
CA GLU A 328 4.25 14.85 9.35
C GLU A 328 5.54 14.36 8.68
N TYR A 329 6.24 15.22 7.94
CA TYR A 329 7.55 14.91 7.38
C TYR A 329 8.58 14.49 8.46
N MET A 330 8.55 15.12 9.63
CA MET A 330 9.44 14.76 10.73
C MET A 330 9.10 13.40 11.35
N ASP A 331 7.84 12.98 11.40
CA ASP A 331 7.49 11.62 11.83
C ASP A 331 8.05 10.58 10.86
N TYR A 332 7.91 10.81 9.56
CA TYR A 332 8.51 9.94 8.53
C TYR A 332 10.05 9.90 8.62
N ALA A 333 10.70 11.03 8.86
CA ALA A 333 12.14 11.08 9.06
C ALA A 333 12.58 10.21 10.25
N ARG A 334 11.86 10.30 11.38
CA ARG A 334 12.13 9.49 12.57
C ARG A 334 11.82 8.01 12.35
N ARG A 335 10.76 7.67 11.60
CA ARG A 335 10.45 6.28 11.21
C ARG A 335 11.57 5.69 10.35
N ALA A 336 11.98 6.39 9.30
CA ALA A 336 13.06 5.95 8.43
C ALA A 336 14.36 5.74 9.21
N LEU A 337 14.70 6.63 10.16
CA LEU A 337 15.87 6.46 11.02
C LEU A 337 15.77 5.24 11.94
N ARG A 338 14.59 4.96 12.50
CA ARG A 338 14.35 3.72 13.28
C ARG A 338 14.53 2.49 12.41
N THR A 339 13.98 2.48 11.20
CA THR A 339 14.13 1.37 10.26
C THR A 339 15.58 1.18 9.84
N ALA A 340 16.35 2.26 9.67
CA ALA A 340 17.77 2.18 9.37
C ALA A 340 18.55 1.43 10.47
N ARG A 341 18.24 1.71 11.74
CA ARG A 341 18.85 1.03 12.89
C ARG A 341 18.47 -0.45 12.96
N LEU A 342 17.20 -0.77 12.74
CA LEU A 342 16.74 -2.17 12.70
C LEU A 342 17.42 -2.97 11.59
N ALA A 343 17.56 -2.38 10.40
CA ALA A 343 18.25 -3.01 9.28
C ALA A 343 19.75 -3.22 9.59
N PHE A 344 20.39 -2.27 10.27
CA PHE A 344 21.75 -2.41 10.74
C PHE A 344 21.89 -3.55 11.76
N ASP A 345 21.00 -3.62 12.75
CA ASP A 345 21.02 -4.70 13.74
C ASP A 345 20.82 -6.10 13.11
N ASP A 346 20.11 -6.17 11.99
CA ASP A 346 19.89 -7.41 11.20
C ASP A 346 21.05 -7.74 10.24
N GLY A 347 22.07 -6.89 10.13
CA GLY A 347 23.20 -7.07 9.23
C GLY A 347 22.95 -6.63 7.78
N ASP A 348 21.83 -5.97 7.50
CA ASP A 348 21.50 -5.42 6.18
C ASP A 348 22.02 -3.98 6.04
N TRP A 349 23.33 -3.86 5.82
CA TRP A 349 24.04 -2.59 5.70
C TRP A 349 23.54 -1.73 4.53
N VAL A 350 23.11 -2.35 3.43
CA VAL A 350 22.59 -1.65 2.26
C VAL A 350 21.24 -1.01 2.60
N ALA A 351 20.32 -1.76 3.21
CA ALA A 351 19.05 -1.20 3.66
C ALA A 351 19.24 -0.13 4.74
N ALA A 352 20.19 -0.32 5.65
CA ALA A 352 20.56 0.66 6.67
C ALA A 352 20.97 2.01 6.05
N ILE A 353 21.91 2.01 5.09
CA ILE A 353 22.37 3.23 4.38
C ILE A 353 21.21 3.89 3.63
N ASN A 354 20.42 3.10 2.92
CA ASN A 354 19.30 3.60 2.13
C ASN A 354 18.26 4.31 3.03
N ARG A 355 17.92 3.73 4.19
CA ARG A 355 16.99 4.34 5.15
C ARG A 355 17.56 5.54 5.90
N ALA A 356 18.86 5.55 6.18
CA ALA A 356 19.53 6.72 6.72
C ALA A 356 19.42 7.91 5.75
N TYR A 357 19.60 7.69 4.44
CA TYR A 357 19.38 8.71 3.43
C TYR A 357 17.92 9.21 3.42
N TYR A 358 16.92 8.31 3.45
CA TYR A 358 15.51 8.74 3.47
C TYR A 358 15.14 9.53 4.73
N ALA A 359 15.73 9.22 5.88
CA ALA A 359 15.55 10.01 7.09
C ALA A 359 16.02 11.47 6.90
N ILE A 360 17.19 11.64 6.29
CA ILE A 360 17.74 12.96 5.92
C ILE A 360 16.82 13.66 4.90
N PHE A 361 16.38 12.93 3.88
CA PHE A 361 15.50 13.44 2.83
C PHE A 361 14.20 14.00 3.42
N TYR A 362 13.49 13.23 4.24
CA TYR A 362 12.22 13.68 4.84
C TYR A 362 12.42 14.85 5.80
N ALA A 363 13.48 14.83 6.62
CA ALA A 363 13.80 15.96 7.49
C ALA A 363 14.04 17.24 6.67
N ALA A 364 14.86 17.18 5.62
CA ALA A 364 15.07 18.34 4.75
C ALA A 364 13.78 18.82 4.08
N ASN A 365 12.86 17.91 3.79
CA ASN A 365 11.54 18.29 3.29
C ASN A 365 10.69 18.99 4.35
N ALA A 366 10.72 18.58 5.61
CA ALA A 366 10.03 19.28 6.68
C ALA A 366 10.47 20.76 6.79
N ALA A 367 11.77 21.02 6.69
CA ALA A 367 12.32 22.38 6.75
C ALA A 367 11.81 23.27 5.59
N LEU A 368 11.77 22.72 4.38
CA LEU A 368 11.38 23.45 3.18
C LEU A 368 9.86 23.63 3.04
N GLU A 369 9.06 22.78 3.70
CA GLU A 369 7.59 22.89 3.69
C GLU A 369 7.10 24.19 4.33
N LEU A 370 7.80 24.69 5.36
CA LEU A 370 7.47 25.95 6.02
C LEU A 370 7.49 27.20 5.12
N GLU A 371 8.06 27.09 3.91
CA GLU A 371 8.16 28.17 2.93
C GLU A 371 7.21 28.00 1.73
N GLY A 372 6.41 26.92 1.66
CA GLY A 372 5.39 26.73 0.61
C GLY A 372 5.94 26.57 -0.81
N LEU A 373 7.12 25.97 -0.99
CA LEU A 373 7.79 25.82 -2.28
C LEU A 373 7.43 24.49 -2.97
N GLU A 374 6.95 24.55 -4.22
CA GLU A 374 6.69 23.38 -5.09
C GLU A 374 7.98 22.66 -5.51
N ARG A 375 8.02 21.31 -5.50
CA ARG A 375 9.25 20.51 -5.61
C ARG A 375 9.25 19.51 -6.76
N SER A 376 9.87 19.83 -7.88
CA SER A 376 9.80 18.94 -9.06
C SER A 376 10.72 17.70 -9.05
N LYS A 377 11.82 17.58 -8.26
CA LYS A 377 12.78 16.42 -8.28
C LYS A 377 13.63 16.23 -6.99
N HIS A 378 14.14 15.02 -6.71
CA HIS A 378 15.01 14.68 -5.56
C HIS A 378 16.31 15.50 -5.45
N SER A 379 17.00 15.76 -6.58
CA SER A 379 18.22 16.60 -6.61
C SER A 379 17.95 18.06 -6.26
N HIS A 380 16.69 18.47 -6.29
CA HIS A 380 16.25 19.83 -6.01
C HIS A 380 16.20 20.13 -4.50
N VAL A 381 15.98 19.10 -3.66
CA VAL A 381 15.81 19.25 -2.19
C VAL A 381 17.11 19.73 -1.53
N LEU A 382 18.25 19.07 -1.80
CA LEU A 382 19.54 19.49 -1.25
C LEU A 382 19.95 20.88 -1.75
N SER A 383 19.69 21.19 -3.03
CA SER A 383 19.98 22.51 -3.60
C SER A 383 19.18 23.61 -2.89
N LEU A 384 17.87 23.40 -2.68
CA LEU A 384 17.03 24.37 -1.96
C LEU A 384 17.44 24.51 -0.50
N LEU A 385 17.69 23.40 0.20
CA LEU A 385 18.16 23.41 1.58
C LEU A 385 19.45 24.24 1.70
N ARG A 386 20.40 24.05 0.77
CA ARG A 386 21.65 24.83 0.71
C ARG A 386 21.37 26.32 0.50
N GLN A 387 20.50 26.65 -0.44
CA GLN A 387 20.17 28.04 -0.77
C GLN A 387 19.47 28.76 0.38
N ARG A 388 18.55 28.08 1.06
CA ARG A 388 17.66 28.70 2.06
C ARG A 388 18.20 28.69 3.47
N TYR A 389 18.83 27.60 3.87
CA TYR A 389 19.20 27.41 5.27
C TYR A 389 20.71 27.37 5.48
N VAL A 390 21.48 26.81 4.54
CA VAL A 390 22.94 26.74 4.71
C VAL A 390 23.61 28.07 4.38
N LYS A 391 23.27 28.70 3.24
CA LYS A 391 23.85 30.00 2.86
C LYS A 391 23.50 31.14 3.81
N THR A 392 22.35 31.05 4.46
CA THR A 392 21.86 32.04 5.45
C THR A 392 22.45 31.81 6.84
N GLY A 393 23.21 30.73 7.04
CA GLY A 393 23.80 30.36 8.32
C GLY A 393 22.80 29.76 9.32
N MET A 394 21.56 29.47 8.91
CA MET A 394 20.54 28.84 9.75
C MET A 394 20.76 27.35 9.95
N VAL A 395 21.50 26.70 9.05
CA VAL A 395 21.98 25.32 9.15
C VAL A 395 23.46 25.30 8.78
N GLU A 396 24.26 24.58 9.57
CA GLU A 396 25.70 24.51 9.44
C GLU A 396 26.10 23.71 8.18
N VAL A 397 27.23 24.08 7.57
CA VAL A 397 27.72 23.46 6.31
C VAL A 397 27.88 21.95 6.44
N GLU A 398 28.27 21.47 7.63
CA GLU A 398 28.42 20.03 7.89
C GLU A 398 27.16 19.21 7.57
N TYR A 399 25.96 19.77 7.73
CA TYR A 399 24.70 19.06 7.45
C TYR A 399 24.44 18.94 5.95
N SER A 400 24.92 19.91 5.16
CA SER A 400 24.95 19.79 3.69
C SER A 400 25.89 18.66 3.25
N ASP A 401 27.03 18.49 3.95
CA ASP A 401 27.99 17.44 3.64
C ASP A 401 27.46 16.07 4.06
N ILE A 402 26.81 15.96 5.23
CA ILE A 402 26.10 14.75 5.68
C ILE A 402 25.07 14.31 4.63
N TYR A 403 24.24 15.24 4.14
CA TYR A 403 23.27 14.93 3.10
C TYR A 403 23.97 14.45 1.83
N GLY A 404 24.98 15.18 1.36
CA GLY A 404 25.73 14.81 0.15
C GLY A 404 26.37 13.42 0.24
N GLN A 405 26.98 13.10 1.39
CA GLN A 405 27.59 11.80 1.66
C GLN A 405 26.55 10.68 1.71
N ALA A 406 25.42 10.88 2.38
CA ALA A 406 24.35 9.89 2.44
C ALA A 406 23.73 9.64 1.05
N PHE A 407 23.57 10.68 0.24
CA PHE A 407 23.10 10.53 -1.14
C PHE A 407 24.10 9.76 -2.02
N ALA A 408 25.39 10.05 -1.88
CA ALA A 408 26.45 9.33 -2.60
C ALA A 408 26.50 7.85 -2.18
N ALA A 409 26.54 7.57 -0.88
CA ALA A 409 26.56 6.21 -0.33
C ALA A 409 25.34 5.40 -0.79
N ARG A 410 24.15 6.02 -0.83
CA ARG A 410 22.93 5.39 -1.34
C ARG A 410 22.99 5.10 -2.84
N ASN A 411 23.59 5.98 -3.64
CA ASN A 411 23.76 5.71 -5.08
C ASN A 411 24.81 4.62 -5.34
N GLU A 412 25.90 4.60 -4.58
CA GLU A 412 26.91 3.54 -4.67
C GLU A 412 26.32 2.18 -4.27
N SER A 413 25.54 2.11 -3.20
CA SER A 413 24.87 0.88 -2.76
C SER A 413 23.82 0.38 -3.75
N ASP A 414 23.07 1.29 -4.40
CA ASP A 414 21.99 0.92 -5.32
C ASP A 414 22.51 0.51 -6.72
N TYR A 415 23.66 1.02 -7.16
CA TYR A 415 24.16 0.86 -8.54
C TYR A 415 25.49 0.09 -8.69
N GLU A 416 26.38 0.07 -7.69
CA GLU A 416 27.64 -0.70 -7.72
C GLU A 416 27.51 -2.05 -6.99
N ARG A 417 26.81 -3.01 -7.60
CA ARG A 417 26.55 -4.38 -7.06
C ARG A 417 27.79 -5.25 -6.74
N THR A 418 29.00 -4.70 -6.80
CA THR A 418 30.27 -5.43 -6.60
C THR A 418 31.02 -5.03 -5.33
N LYS A 419 30.57 -4.00 -4.61
CA LYS A 419 31.10 -3.62 -3.30
C LYS A 419 29.97 -3.63 -2.28
N PHE A 420 30.05 -4.55 -1.32
CA PHE A 420 29.18 -4.51 -0.15
C PHE A 420 29.70 -3.42 0.78
N PRO A 421 28.82 -2.53 1.27
CA PRO A 421 29.25 -1.50 2.21
C PRO A 421 29.76 -2.14 3.50
N GLU A 422 30.82 -1.57 4.05
CA GLU A 422 31.37 -2.01 5.33
C GLU A 422 30.46 -1.57 6.48
N THR A 423 30.45 -2.31 7.59
CA THR A 423 29.65 -1.96 8.78
C THR A 423 29.89 -0.52 9.23
N GLN A 424 31.14 -0.03 9.11
CA GLN A 424 31.50 1.34 9.46
C GLN A 424 30.83 2.41 8.58
N GLU A 425 30.58 2.10 7.30
CA GLU A 425 29.90 3.02 6.38
C GLU A 425 28.41 3.15 6.73
N ALA A 426 27.76 2.03 7.03
CA ALA A 426 26.37 2.02 7.45
C ALA A 426 26.15 2.71 8.80
N GLU A 427 27.05 2.47 9.77
CA GLU A 427 27.05 3.16 11.06
C GLU A 427 27.20 4.67 10.89
N LYS A 428 28.19 5.10 10.09
CA LYS A 428 28.41 6.52 9.77
C LYS A 428 27.19 7.16 9.09
N ALA A 429 26.52 6.46 8.19
CA ALA A 429 25.32 6.95 7.53
C ALA A 429 24.16 7.14 8.54
N ILE A 430 23.93 6.17 9.42
CA ILE A 430 22.90 6.24 10.46
C ILE A 430 23.17 7.38 11.43
N ASP A 431 24.41 7.54 11.89
CA ASP A 431 24.80 8.59 12.81
C ASP A 431 24.66 9.98 12.17
N GLY A 432 25.10 10.11 10.92
CA GLY A 432 24.88 11.30 10.12
C GLY A 432 23.41 11.66 10.00
N ALA A 433 22.57 10.68 9.67
CA ALA A 433 21.12 10.86 9.57
C ALA A 433 20.49 11.25 10.91
N GLY A 434 20.90 10.63 12.01
CA GLY A 434 20.43 10.98 13.36
C GLY A 434 20.73 12.43 13.72
N ARG A 435 21.96 12.89 13.51
CA ARG A 435 22.35 14.29 13.73
C ARG A 435 21.56 15.24 12.84
N PHE A 436 21.37 14.89 11.57
CA PHE A 436 20.63 15.72 10.62
C PHE A 436 19.16 15.88 11.03
N VAL A 437 18.47 14.77 11.35
CA VAL A 437 17.07 14.81 11.79
C VAL A 437 16.92 15.68 13.05
N GLN A 438 17.79 15.50 14.04
CA GLN A 438 17.77 16.33 15.26
C GLN A 438 17.99 17.82 14.96
N ARG A 439 18.90 18.14 14.04
CA ARG A 439 19.20 19.53 13.68
C ARG A 439 18.01 20.21 13.01
N ILE A 440 17.33 19.51 12.10
CA ILE A 440 16.14 20.05 11.47
C ILE A 440 15.00 20.22 12.48
N ASP A 441 14.82 19.28 13.42
CA ASP A 441 13.83 19.43 14.50
C ASP A 441 14.07 20.73 15.31
N LYS A 442 15.34 21.01 15.61
CA LYS A 442 15.76 22.26 16.25
C LYS A 442 15.48 23.49 15.39
N LEU A 443 15.82 23.44 14.10
CA LEU A 443 15.55 24.52 13.14
C LEU A 443 14.05 24.86 13.08
N LEU A 444 13.19 23.84 13.00
CA LEU A 444 11.74 24.02 12.95
C LEU A 444 11.23 24.71 14.23
N SER A 445 11.77 24.33 15.39
CA SER A 445 11.46 24.95 16.67
C SER A 445 11.91 26.41 16.72
N GLU A 446 13.15 26.70 16.31
CA GLU A 446 13.72 28.06 16.23
C GLU A 446 12.90 28.99 15.31
N ILE A 447 12.42 28.47 14.17
CA ILE A 447 11.58 29.22 13.23
C ILE A 447 10.19 29.48 13.83
N ASN A 448 9.59 28.49 14.49
CA ASN A 448 8.27 28.63 15.10
C ASN A 448 8.29 29.63 16.27
N GLU A 449 9.31 29.58 17.12
CA GLU A 449 9.51 30.55 18.22
C GLU A 449 9.65 31.99 17.69
N LYS A 450 10.44 32.20 16.62
CA LYS A 450 10.55 33.52 15.98
C LYS A 450 9.23 34.01 15.40
N ARG A 451 8.48 33.15 14.70
CA ARG A 451 7.16 33.50 14.16
C ARG A 451 6.17 33.90 15.26
N MET A 452 6.19 33.20 16.40
CA MET A 452 5.36 33.52 17.56
C MET A 452 5.77 34.84 18.23
N ALA A 453 7.07 35.14 18.30
CA ALA A 453 7.57 36.42 18.83
C ALA A 453 7.21 37.60 17.93
N GLU A 454 7.26 37.44 16.60
CA GLU A 454 6.91 38.49 15.63
C GLU A 454 5.39 38.75 15.52
N HIS A 455 4.55 37.74 15.78
CA HIS A 455 3.08 37.88 15.77
C HIS A 455 2.47 38.20 17.15
N GLY A 456 3.23 38.05 18.24
CA GLY A 456 2.79 38.38 19.60
C GLY A 456 2.81 39.87 19.94
N ASP A 457 3.53 40.69 19.17
CA ASP A 457 3.75 42.12 19.49
C ASP A 457 2.73 43.08 18.83
N SER A 458 1.77 42.57 18.05
CA SER A 458 0.75 43.40 17.38
C SER A 458 -0.58 43.54 18.14
N SER A 459 -0.72 42.93 19.32
CA SER A 459 -1.96 42.99 20.13
C SER A 459 -1.90 43.91 21.36
N ALA A 460 -0.78 44.60 21.59
CA ALA A 460 -0.59 45.41 22.80
C ALA A 460 -0.58 46.95 22.56
N ALA A 461 -0.81 47.43 21.34
CA ALA A 461 -0.68 48.86 21.02
C ALA A 461 -2.00 49.63 20.81
N ASP A 462 -3.18 49.02 20.98
CA ASP A 462 -4.45 49.67 20.61
C ASP A 462 -5.53 49.55 21.70
N ILE A 463 -5.17 49.84 22.96
CA ILE A 463 -6.15 50.17 24.02
C ILE A 463 -5.58 51.27 24.93
N SER A 464 -5.44 52.49 24.41
CA SER A 464 -5.53 53.72 25.20
C SER A 464 -5.61 54.95 24.29
N GLU A 465 -6.83 55.38 23.98
CA GLU A 465 -7.34 56.76 24.18
C GLU A 465 -8.82 56.86 23.76
#